data_AF-A0AAW5TJ28-F1
#
_entry.id   AF-A0AAW5TJ28-F1
#
_cell.length_a   1.000
_cell.length_b   1.000
_cell.length_c   1.000
_cell.angle_alpha   90.00
_cell.angle_beta   90.00
_cell.angle_gamma   90.00
#
_symmetry.space_group_name_H-M   'P 1'
#
loop_
_entity.id
_entity.type
_entity.pdbx_description
1 polymer ?
#
loop_
_entity_poly.entity_id
_entity_poly.type
_entity_poly.pdbx_seq_one_letter_code
_entity_poly.pdbx_strand_id
1 'polypeptide(L)'
;EYAERYPDQKFIHIDDCPAGPYPSNMYCAVFREHEAAYLLGYEAGLLTKSNRVGSVGAVDIPFIHRYTDAYAAGAKAANPAVSDQQLFIGGD
;
A
#
# COMPACT_ATOMS: atom_id res chain seq x y z
N GLU A 1 -21.13 8.47 7.54
CA GLU A 1 -22.55 8.36 7.15
C GLU A 1 -23.27 7.13 7.74
N TYR A 2 -23.00 5.88 7.32
CA TYR A 2 -23.74 4.72 7.86
C TYR A 2 -23.52 4.49 9.36
N ALA A 3 -22.28 4.59 9.85
CA ALA A 3 -22.00 4.46 11.28
C ALA A 3 -22.77 5.49 12.14
N GLU A 4 -22.93 6.72 11.65
CA GLU A 4 -23.71 7.77 12.33
C GLU A 4 -25.21 7.46 12.37
N ARG A 5 -25.75 6.85 11.30
CA ARG A 5 -27.18 6.53 11.17
C ARG A 5 -27.62 5.31 11.98
N TYR A 6 -26.70 4.40 12.31
CA TYR A 6 -27.00 3.14 12.98
C TYR A 6 -26.12 2.96 14.23
N PRO A 7 -26.37 3.70 15.32
CA PRO A 7 -25.48 3.76 16.49
C PRO A 7 -25.30 2.42 17.21
N ASP A 8 -26.30 1.53 17.13
CA ASP A 8 -26.24 0.20 17.77
C ASP A 8 -25.50 -0.84 16.90
N GLN A 9 -25.29 -0.56 15.62
CA GLN A 9 -24.54 -1.43 14.71
C GLN A 9 -23.05 -1.10 14.83
N LYS A 10 -22.23 -2.15 14.97
CA LYS A 10 -20.77 -2.02 14.93
C LYS A 10 -20.28 -2.06 13.48
N PHE A 11 -19.36 -1.16 13.15
CA PHE A 11 -18.73 -1.07 11.84
C PHE A 11 -17.21 -1.21 11.97
N ILE A 12 -16.59 -1.83 10.96
CA ILE A 12 -15.13 -1.83 10.82
C ILE A 12 -14.77 -1.23 9.46
N HIS A 13 -13.89 -0.24 9.47
CA HIS A 13 -13.28 0.34 8.27
C HIS A 13 -11.91 -0.32 8.09
N ILE A 14 -11.68 -0.88 6.91
CA ILE A 14 -10.48 -1.67 6.59
C ILE A 14 -9.57 -0.83 5.70
N ASP A 15 -8.26 -1.04 5.85
CA ASP A 15 -7.16 -0.46 5.06
C ASP A 15 -6.81 1.00 5.34
N ASP A 16 -7.77 1.81 5.80
CA ASP A 16 -7.54 3.20 6.22
C ASP A 16 -8.23 3.52 7.55
N CYS A 17 -7.92 4.68 8.12
CA CYS A 17 -8.66 5.25 9.23
C CYS A 17 -8.80 6.76 9.04
N PRO A 18 -10.01 7.34 9.25
CA PRO A 18 -10.19 8.78 9.09
C PRO A 18 -9.24 9.57 9.98
N ALA A 19 -8.60 10.60 9.41
CA ALA A 19 -7.69 11.48 10.15
C ALA A 19 -8.42 12.34 11.20
N GLY A 20 -9.74 12.52 11.04
CA GLY A 20 -10.60 13.28 11.94
C GLY A 20 -11.42 12.39 12.88
N PRO A 21 -12.26 12.99 13.74
CA PRO A 21 -13.17 12.24 14.58
C PRO A 21 -14.13 11.39 13.74
N TYR A 22 -14.40 10.18 14.21
CA TYR A 22 -15.39 9.28 13.63
C TYR A 22 -16.29 8.69 14.73
N PRO A 23 -17.49 8.18 14.37
CA PRO A 23 -18.44 7.64 15.34
C PRO A 23 -17.85 6.56 16.24
N SER A 24 -18.28 6.52 17.50
CA SER A 24 -17.77 5.56 18.51
C SER A 24 -18.10 4.10 18.23
N ASN A 25 -19.08 3.83 17.37
CA ASN A 25 -19.46 2.51 16.89
C ASN A 25 -18.69 2.06 15.63
N MET A 26 -17.71 2.86 15.19
CA MET A 26 -16.82 2.52 14.09
C MET A 26 -15.41 2.26 14.60
N TYR A 27 -14.80 1.17 14.11
CA TYR A 27 -13.43 0.76 14.40
C TYR A 27 -12.61 0.76 13.11
N CYS A 28 -11.30 0.91 13.21
CA CYS A 28 -10.39 0.82 12.07
C CYS A 28 -9.47 -0.40 12.21
N ALA A 29 -9.20 -1.09 11.10
CA ALA A 29 -8.08 -2.01 10.98
C ALA A 29 -7.19 -1.55 9.83
N VAL A 30 -6.01 -1.04 10.20
CA VAL A 30 -4.99 -0.58 9.25
C VAL A 30 -3.82 -1.55 9.26
N PHE A 31 -3.19 -1.69 8.10
CA PHE A 31 -2.02 -2.53 7.94
C PHE A 31 -0.74 -1.70 7.87
N ARG A 32 0.40 -2.38 7.98
CA ARG A 32 1.72 -1.83 7.67
C ARG A 32 2.24 -2.49 6.40
N GLU A 33 1.43 -2.47 5.35
CA GLU A 33 1.69 -3.16 4.08
C GLU A 33 3.04 -2.79 3.44
N HIS A 34 3.51 -1.57 3.68
CA HIS A 34 4.81 -1.09 3.23
C HIS A 34 5.96 -1.95 3.75
N GLU A 35 5.85 -2.55 4.94
CA GLU A 35 6.89 -3.45 5.46
C GLU A 35 7.00 -4.72 4.63
N ALA A 36 5.85 -5.36 4.34
CA ALA A 36 5.82 -6.55 3.51
C ALA A 36 6.25 -6.22 2.07
N ALA A 37 5.76 -5.12 1.51
CA ALA A 37 6.12 -4.67 0.18
C ALA A 37 7.62 -4.35 0.06
N TYR A 38 8.22 -3.75 1.09
CA TYR A 38 9.67 -3.53 1.14
C TYR A 38 10.45 -4.84 1.09
N LEU A 39 10.05 -5.85 1.86
CA LEU A 39 10.71 -7.16 1.82
C LEU A 39 10.58 -7.85 0.46
N LEU A 40 9.40 -7.76 -0.17
CA LEU A 40 9.19 -8.26 -1.54
C LEU A 40 10.09 -7.54 -2.55
N GLY A 41 10.23 -6.22 -2.40
CA GLY A 41 11.15 -5.42 -3.19
C GLY A 41 12.59 -5.88 -3.02
N TYR A 42 13.02 -6.05 -1.76
CA TYR A 42 14.37 -6.48 -1.42
C TYR A 42 14.68 -7.83 -2.07
N GLU A 43 13.79 -8.80 -1.96
CA GLU A 43 13.91 -10.09 -2.65
C GLU A 43 14.01 -9.92 -4.17
N ALA A 44 13.16 -9.08 -4.79
CA ALA A 44 13.23 -8.81 -6.22
C ALA A 44 14.57 -8.20 -6.66
N GLY A 45 15.15 -7.33 -5.84
CA GLY A 45 16.48 -6.75 -6.05
C GLY A 45 17.60 -7.80 -5.99
N LEU A 46 17.48 -8.80 -5.11
CA LEU A 46 18.43 -9.93 -5.03
C LEU A 46 18.29 -10.90 -6.21
N LEU A 47 17.07 -11.12 -6.69
CA LEU A 47 16.78 -12.15 -7.69
C LEU A 47 16.87 -11.66 -9.14
N THR A 48 16.78 -10.35 -9.37
CA THR A 48 16.78 -9.81 -10.74
C THR A 48 18.09 -10.09 -11.46
N LYS A 49 17.98 -10.55 -12.71
CA LYS A 49 19.13 -10.78 -13.61
C LYS A 49 19.39 -9.59 -14.55
N SER A 50 18.44 -8.66 -14.63
CA SER A 50 18.44 -7.54 -15.60
C SER A 50 18.60 -6.18 -14.94
N ASN A 51 18.65 -6.10 -13.60
CA ASN A 51 18.56 -4.86 -12.82
C ASN A 51 17.30 -4.03 -13.14
N ARG A 52 16.25 -4.67 -13.64
CA ARG A 52 14.93 -4.05 -13.88
C ARG A 52 13.89 -4.79 -13.05
N VAL A 53 13.12 -4.04 -12.28
CA VAL A 53 11.97 -4.53 -11.52
C VAL A 53 10.78 -3.62 -11.81
N GLY A 54 9.56 -4.09 -11.54
CA GLY A 54 8.40 -3.23 -11.69
C GLY A 54 7.24 -3.69 -10.84
N SER A 55 6.27 -2.79 -10.69
CA SER A 55 5.03 -3.01 -9.96
C SER A 55 3.85 -2.57 -10.83
N VAL A 56 2.71 -3.25 -10.64
CA VAL A 56 1.46 -2.92 -11.32
C VAL A 56 0.40 -2.65 -10.25
N GLY A 57 0.05 -1.39 -10.05
CA GLY A 57 -0.94 -0.92 -9.09
C GLY A 57 -2.34 -0.77 -9.71
N ALA A 58 -3.37 -0.72 -8.86
CA ALA A 58 -4.75 -0.56 -9.32
C ALA A 58 -5.03 0.86 -9.80
N VAL A 59 -4.82 1.85 -8.94
CA VAL A 59 -5.06 3.29 -9.17
C VAL A 59 -3.91 4.10 -8.59
N ASP A 60 -3.57 5.21 -9.22
CA ASP A 60 -2.53 6.13 -8.75
C ASP A 60 -3.07 7.02 -7.61
N ILE A 61 -3.00 6.49 -6.38
CA ILE A 61 -3.44 7.17 -5.16
C ILE A 61 -2.44 6.89 -4.02
N PRO A 62 -2.36 7.77 -2.99
CA PRO A 62 -1.41 7.61 -1.88
C PRO A 62 -1.47 6.25 -1.16
N PHE A 63 -2.64 5.64 -1.07
CA PHE A 63 -2.80 4.31 -0.47
C PHE A 63 -2.02 3.24 -1.25
N ILE A 64 -2.11 3.23 -2.59
CA ILE A 64 -1.40 2.24 -3.42
C ILE A 64 0.12 2.47 -3.41
N HIS A 65 0.56 3.73 -3.27
CA HIS A 65 1.97 4.05 -3.12
C HIS A 65 2.63 3.43 -1.87
N ARG A 66 1.85 3.11 -0.83
CA ARG A 66 2.36 2.36 0.33
C ARG A 66 2.91 0.98 -0.07
N TYR A 67 2.47 0.43 -1.19
CA TYR A 67 2.98 -0.82 -1.76
C TYR A 67 4.08 -0.56 -2.79
N THR A 68 3.80 0.25 -3.82
CA THR A 68 4.68 0.37 -4.99
C THR A 68 6.01 1.06 -4.66
N ASP A 69 5.98 2.11 -3.85
CA ASP A 69 7.20 2.85 -3.46
C ASP A 69 8.04 2.06 -2.47
N ALA A 70 7.38 1.38 -1.52
CA ALA A 70 8.07 0.52 -0.57
C ALA A 70 8.77 -0.65 -1.27
N TYR A 71 8.11 -1.27 -2.27
CA TYR A 71 8.71 -2.27 -3.14
C TYR A 71 9.93 -1.73 -3.89
N ALA A 72 9.83 -0.55 -4.51
CA ALA A 72 10.96 0.08 -5.19
C ALA A 72 12.13 0.37 -4.23
N ALA A 73 11.82 0.89 -3.03
CA ALA A 73 12.81 1.16 -1.99
C ALA A 73 13.53 -0.11 -1.51
N GLY A 74 12.78 -1.20 -1.30
CA GLY A 74 13.35 -2.51 -0.96
C GLY A 74 14.29 -3.03 -2.03
N ALA A 75 13.86 -2.99 -3.30
CA ALA A 75 14.67 -3.46 -4.42
C ALA A 75 15.97 -2.67 -4.56
N LYS A 76 15.90 -1.34 -4.38
CA LYS A 76 17.07 -0.47 -4.42
C LYS A 76 18.03 -0.73 -3.26
N ALA A 77 17.51 -1.06 -2.09
CA ALA A 77 18.31 -1.38 -0.92
C ALA A 77 19.10 -2.68 -1.10
N ALA A 78 18.50 -3.71 -1.71
CA ALA A 78 19.19 -4.95 -2.04
C ALA A 78 20.21 -4.79 -3.18
N ASN A 79 19.86 -4.01 -4.20
CA ASN A 79 20.69 -3.80 -5.38
C ASN A 79 20.59 -2.34 -5.87
N PRO A 80 21.59 -1.49 -5.54
CA PRO A 80 21.59 -0.08 -5.93
C PRO A 80 21.59 0.17 -7.45
N ALA A 81 21.93 -0.83 -8.27
CA ALA A 81 21.89 -0.71 -9.74
C ALA A 81 20.48 -0.93 -10.32
N VAL A 82 19.50 -1.33 -9.49
CA VAL A 82 18.11 -1.54 -9.94
C VAL A 82 17.50 -0.24 -10.45
N SER A 83 16.77 -0.39 -11.56
CA SER A 83 15.78 0.54 -12.07
C SER A 83 14.38 -0.04 -11.86
N ASP A 84 13.47 0.76 -11.32
CA ASP A 84 12.08 0.39 -11.11
C ASP A 84 11.15 1.05 -12.15
N GLN A 85 10.01 0.42 -12.39
CA GLN A 85 8.92 0.98 -13.19
C GLN A 85 7.58 0.65 -12.54
N GLN A 86 6.78 1.68 -12.28
CA GLN A 86 5.42 1.54 -11.77
C GLN A 86 4.43 1.74 -12.92
N LEU A 87 3.40 0.90 -13.00
CA LEU A 87 2.28 1.05 -13.92
C LEU A 87 0.97 0.97 -13.14
N PHE A 88 -0.05 1.70 -13.57
CA PHE A 88 -1.38 1.68 -12.98
C PHE A 88 -2.40 1.28 -14.04
N ILE A 89 -3.32 0.37 -13.68
CA ILE A 89 -4.30 -0.20 -14.63
C ILE A 89 -5.63 0.55 -14.66
N GLY A 90 -5.87 1.43 -13.68
CA GLY A 90 -7.10 2.20 -13.55
C GLY A 90 -6.82 3.57 -12.92
N GLY A 91 -7.89 4.33 -12.77
CA GLY A 91 -7.82 5.78 -12.59
C GLY A 91 -8.17 6.45 -13.92
N ASP A 92 -8.88 7.56 -13.85
CA ASP A 92 -9.15 8.43 -15.01
C ASP A 92 -7.92 9.31 -15.31
#